data_AF-A0A6H3F829-F1
#
_entry.id   AF-A0A6H3F829-F1
#
_cell.length_a   1.000
_cell.length_b   1.000
_cell.length_c   1.000
_cell.angle_alpha   90.00
_cell.angle_beta   90.00
_cell.angle_gamma   90.00
#
_symmetry.space_group_name_H-M   'P 1'
#
loop_
_entity.id
_entity.type
_entity.pdbx_description
1 polymer ?
#
loop_
_entity_poly.entity_id
_entity_poly.type
_entity_poly.pdbx_seq_one_letter_code
_entity_poly.pdbx_strand_id
1 'polypeptide(L)'
;MDAFAPYEQAEKRQKLAQSRVLQAEAALREALTGLMAHPQGRLLLRWLLEECRCFSALNLEDAPPGADALRLGFTEGRRYVGARLLRLLRRADPEYLPRLLNPQEDEDHEPDHP
;
A
#
# COMPACT_ATOMS: atom_id res chain seq x y z
N MET A 1 -43.40 5.93 -1.05
CA MET A 1 -42.07 5.49 -1.51
C MET A 1 -41.11 6.62 -1.16
N ASP A 2 -40.16 6.37 -0.27
CA ASP A 2 -39.32 7.42 0.30
C ASP A 2 -38.13 7.72 -0.63
N ALA A 3 -38.19 8.88 -1.30
CA ALA A 3 -37.25 9.25 -2.36
C ALA A 3 -35.82 9.53 -1.83
N PHE A 4 -35.65 9.64 -0.51
CA PHE A 4 -34.39 10.02 0.15
C PHE A 4 -33.57 8.82 0.67
N ALA A 5 -34.19 7.65 0.85
CA ALA A 5 -33.51 6.43 1.31
C ALA A 5 -32.25 6.02 0.50
N PRO A 6 -32.20 6.13 -0.84
CA PRO A 6 -30.99 5.78 -1.59
C PRO A 6 -29.83 6.78 -1.42
N TYR A 7 -30.13 8.06 -1.15
CA TYR A 7 -29.10 9.08 -0.94
C TYR A 7 -28.42 8.93 0.43
N GLU A 8 -29.18 8.66 1.49
CA GLU A 8 -28.62 8.42 2.83
C GLU A 8 -27.74 7.16 2.87
N GLN A 9 -28.11 6.12 2.12
CA GLN A 9 -27.30 4.91 2.01
C GLN A 9 -26.00 5.15 1.23
N ALA A 10 -26.03 5.98 0.20
CA ALA A 10 -24.83 6.37 -0.55
C ALA A 10 -23.87 7.18 0.34
N GLU A 11 -24.38 8.13 1.12
CA GLU A 11 -23.58 8.95 2.03
C GLU A 11 -22.95 8.12 3.16
N LYS A 12 -23.69 7.18 3.75
CA LYS A 12 -23.15 6.23 4.74
C LYS A 12 -22.04 5.36 4.15
N ARG A 13 -22.21 4.84 2.93
CA ARG A 13 -21.16 4.06 2.24
C ARG A 13 -19.92 4.90 1.97
N GLN A 14 -20.09 6.16 1.57
CA GLN A 14 -18.99 7.07 1.31
C GLN A 14 -18.21 7.39 2.59
N LYS A 15 -18.90 7.67 3.70
CA LYS A 15 -18.27 7.92 5.01
C LYS A 15 -17.50 6.70 5.51
N LEU A 16 -18.06 5.49 5.36
CA LEU A 16 -17.36 4.25 5.71
C LEU A 16 -16.11 4.02 4.84
N ALA A 17 -16.21 4.27 3.53
CA ALA A 17 -15.06 4.16 2.63
C ALA A 17 -13.96 5.16 3.00
N GLN A 18 -14.32 6.42 3.31
CA GLN A 18 -13.37 7.45 3.76
C GLN A 18 -12.70 7.07 5.08
N SER A 19 -13.47 6.57 6.05
CA SER A 19 -12.96 6.10 7.33
C SER A 19 -11.92 4.99 7.14
N ARG A 20 -12.19 4.03 6.26
CA ARG A 20 -11.25 2.93 5.95
C ARG A 20 -9.96 3.42 5.31
N VAL A 21 -10.04 4.41 4.41
CA VAL A 21 -8.85 5.03 3.81
C VAL A 21 -7.97 5.70 4.86
N LEU A 22 -8.58 6.48 5.76
CA LEU A 22 -7.84 7.16 6.83
C LEU A 22 -7.20 6.18 7.81
N GLN A 23 -7.90 5.11 8.17
CA GLN A 23 -7.35 4.04 9.00
C GLN A 23 -6.17 3.34 8.31
N ALA A 24 -6.29 3.03 7.02
CA ALA A 24 -5.21 2.45 6.25
C ALA A 24 -3.99 3.37 6.16
N GLU A 25 -4.19 4.67 5.95
CA GLU A 25 -3.09 5.66 5.95
C GLU A 25 -2.38 5.75 7.30
N ALA A 26 -3.13 5.74 8.41
CA ALA A 26 -2.56 5.74 9.74
C ALA A 26 -1.72 4.48 10.01
N ALA A 27 -2.25 3.30 9.68
CA ALA A 27 -1.54 2.03 9.83
C ALA A 27 -0.27 1.97 8.98
N LEU A 28 -0.33 2.45 7.72
CA LEU A 28 0.85 2.53 6.85
C LEU A 28 1.92 3.45 7.42
N ARG A 29 1.52 4.61 7.97
CA ARG A 29 2.45 5.54 8.60
C ARG A 29 3.13 4.93 9.82
N GLU A 30 2.39 4.20 10.63
CA GLU A 30 2.94 3.50 11.79
C GLU A 30 3.93 2.40 11.37
N ALA A 31 3.55 1.56 10.40
CA ALA A 31 4.44 0.53 9.86
C ALA A 31 5.75 1.11 9.29
N LEU A 32 5.66 2.22 8.54
CA LEU A 32 6.83 2.94 8.03
C LEU A 32 7.70 3.49 9.17
N THR A 33 7.08 3.99 10.24
CA THR A 33 7.80 4.48 11.42
C THR A 33 8.56 3.34 12.10
N GLY A 34 7.93 2.18 12.27
CA GLY A 34 8.57 0.97 12.79
C GLY A 34 9.75 0.51 11.92
N LEU A 35 9.58 0.45 10.60
CA LEU A 35 10.66 0.13 9.66
C LEU A 35 11.81 1.13 9.74
N MET A 36 11.51 2.43 9.83
CA MET A 36 12.52 3.48 9.93
C MET A 36 13.32 3.44 11.23
N ALA A 37 12.73 2.95 12.33
CA ALA A 37 13.42 2.82 13.62
C ALA A 37 14.61 1.85 13.54
N HIS A 38 14.51 0.78 12.75
CA HIS A 38 15.52 -0.27 12.65
C HIS A 38 16.45 -0.11 11.43
N PRO A 39 17.77 -0.38 11.55
CA PRO A 39 18.70 -0.32 10.42
C PRO A 39 18.30 -1.20 9.23
N GLN A 40 17.79 -2.40 9.49
CA GLN A 40 17.34 -3.35 8.46
C GLN A 40 16.10 -2.83 7.73
N GLY A 41 15.16 -2.20 8.44
CA GLY A 41 13.99 -1.59 7.82
C GLY A 41 14.35 -0.39 6.94
N ARG A 42 15.29 0.47 7.37
CA ARG A 42 15.85 1.54 6.51
C ARG A 42 16.55 1.00 5.26
N LEU A 43 17.23 -0.14 5.36
CA LEU A 43 17.82 -0.81 4.19
C LEU A 43 16.73 -1.30 3.22
N LEU A 44 15.70 -1.94 3.74
CA LEU A 44 14.55 -2.41 2.94
C LEU A 44 13.87 -1.26 2.21
N LEU A 45 13.59 -0.16 2.90
CA LEU A 45 12.92 1.02 2.32
C LEU A 45 13.77 1.64 1.20
N ARG A 46 15.09 1.76 1.38
CA ARG A 46 15.98 2.24 0.32
C ARG A 46 15.99 1.31 -0.89
N TRP A 47 16.04 0.00 -0.67
CA TRP A 47 15.96 -0.98 -1.75
C TRP A 47 14.64 -0.88 -2.53
N LEU A 48 13.50 -0.70 -1.84
CA LEU A 48 12.21 -0.52 -2.49
C LEU A 48 12.13 0.74 -3.35
N LEU A 49 12.64 1.87 -2.84
CA LEU A 49 12.65 3.13 -3.57
C LEU A 49 13.54 3.07 -4.82
N GLU A 50 14.66 2.36 -4.73
CA GLU A 50 15.57 2.11 -5.85
C GLU A 50 14.92 1.24 -6.93
N GLU A 51 14.32 0.10 -6.54
CA GLU A 51 13.70 -0.84 -7.49
C GLU A 51 12.45 -0.25 -8.16
N CYS A 52 11.68 0.58 -7.45
CA CYS A 52 10.58 1.35 -8.04
C CYS A 52 11.07 2.51 -8.92
N ARG A 53 12.39 2.77 -8.96
CA ARG A 53 13.01 3.92 -9.63
C ARG A 53 12.39 5.26 -9.22
N CYS A 54 11.92 5.37 -7.97
CA CYS A 54 11.24 6.58 -7.48
C CYS A 54 12.14 7.81 -7.57
N PHE A 55 13.45 7.65 -7.35
CA PHE A 55 14.42 8.74 -7.51
C PHE A 55 14.62 9.19 -8.96
N SER A 56 14.43 8.27 -9.93
CA SER A 56 14.42 8.63 -11.36
C SER A 56 13.07 9.21 -11.80
N ALA A 57 11.98 8.82 -11.13
CA ALA A 57 10.62 9.28 -11.42
C ALA A 57 10.35 10.73 -10.96
N LEU A 58 11.09 11.25 -9.99
CA LEU A 58 11.06 12.68 -9.67
C LEU A 58 11.47 13.56 -10.87
N ASN A 59 12.22 13.02 -11.84
CA ASN A 59 12.59 13.70 -13.09
C ASN A 59 11.59 13.46 -14.23
N LEU A 60 10.55 12.63 -14.00
CA LEU A 60 9.51 12.32 -14.98
C LEU A 60 8.35 13.32 -14.96
N GLU A 61 8.20 14.11 -13.90
CA GLU A 61 7.22 15.21 -13.86
C GLU A 61 7.56 16.32 -14.87
N ASP A 62 8.85 16.43 -15.26
CA ASP A 62 9.34 17.31 -16.33
C ASP A 62 9.44 16.61 -17.70
N ALA A 63 8.97 15.37 -17.85
CA ALA A 63 9.14 14.62 -19.09
C ALA A 63 8.24 15.16 -20.22
N PRO A 64 8.78 15.34 -21.45
CA PRO A 64 8.00 15.86 -22.56
C PRO A 64 6.82 14.94 -22.95
N PRO A 65 5.74 15.50 -23.52
CA PRO A 65 4.59 14.73 -23.98
C PRO A 65 5.04 13.68 -25.02
N GLY A 66 4.69 12.41 -24.78
CA GLY A 66 5.14 11.24 -25.56
C GLY A 66 6.02 10.24 -24.80
N ALA A 67 6.30 10.48 -23.53
CA ALA A 67 7.08 9.59 -22.65
C ALA A 67 6.36 8.29 -22.21
N ASP A 68 5.48 7.71 -23.04
CA ASP A 68 4.68 6.53 -22.70
C ASP A 68 5.55 5.31 -22.36
N ALA A 69 6.70 5.16 -23.04
CA ALA A 69 7.67 4.12 -22.73
C ALA A 69 8.26 4.24 -21.30
N LEU A 70 8.44 5.47 -20.79
CA LEU A 70 8.92 5.70 -19.43
C LEU A 70 7.84 5.41 -18.38
N ARG A 71 6.58 5.79 -18.65
CA ARG A 71 5.44 5.48 -17.76
C ARG A 71 5.17 3.97 -17.72
N LEU A 72 5.24 3.30 -18.87
CA LEU A 72 5.15 1.85 -18.96
C LEU A 72 6.29 1.17 -18.19
N GLY A 73 7.53 1.63 -18.36
CA GLY A 73 8.67 1.14 -17.60
C GLY A 73 8.51 1.30 -16.08
N PHE A 74 7.95 2.43 -15.63
CA PHE A 74 7.65 2.65 -14.21
C PHE A 74 6.57 1.71 -13.67
N THR A 75 5.47 1.54 -14.41
CA THR A 75 4.40 0.60 -14.00
C THR A 75 4.85 -0.85 -13.96
N GLU A 76 5.70 -1.27 -14.90
CA GLU A 76 6.28 -2.61 -14.90
C GLU A 76 7.29 -2.78 -13.75
N GLY A 77 8.06 -1.73 -13.41
CA GLY A 77 8.91 -1.70 -12.22
C GLY A 77 8.13 -1.94 -10.92
N ARG A 78 6.96 -1.29 -10.77
CA ARG A 78 6.08 -1.53 -9.60
C ARG A 78 5.60 -2.98 -9.50
N ARG A 79 5.23 -3.60 -10.63
CA ARG A 79 4.83 -5.02 -10.66
C ARG A 79 5.99 -5.95 -10.31
N TYR A 80 7.18 -5.66 -10.82
CA TYR A 80 8.39 -6.40 -10.51
C TYR A 80 8.74 -6.36 -9.02
N VAL A 81 8.64 -5.19 -8.38
CA VAL A 81 8.84 -5.02 -6.94
C VAL A 81 7.87 -5.88 -6.14
N GLY A 82 6.57 -5.85 -6.46
CA GLY A 82 5.58 -6.71 -5.82
C GLY A 82 5.92 -8.20 -5.94
N ALA A 83 6.26 -8.67 -7.14
CA ALA A 83 6.66 -10.06 -7.38
C ALA A 83 7.96 -10.45 -6.64
N ARG A 84 8.86 -9.50 -6.40
CA ARG A 84 10.10 -9.73 -5.65
C ARG A 84 9.86 -9.76 -4.14
N LEU A 85 9.00 -8.89 -3.62
CA LEU A 85 8.56 -8.94 -2.22
C LEU A 85 7.87 -10.27 -1.88
N LEU A 86 6.95 -10.74 -2.73
CA LEU A 86 6.29 -12.04 -2.55
C LEU A 86 7.30 -13.19 -2.49
N ARG A 87 8.33 -13.14 -3.34
CA ARG A 87 9.42 -14.13 -3.33
C ARG A 87 10.29 -14.05 -2.07
N LEU A 88 10.53 -12.85 -1.54
CA LEU A 88 11.27 -12.65 -0.29
C LEU A 88 10.48 -13.19 0.90
N LEU A 89 9.19 -12.88 1.02
CA LEU A 89 8.32 -13.38 2.07
C LEU A 89 8.32 -14.91 2.09
N ARG A 90 8.07 -15.55 0.93
CA ARG A 90 8.08 -17.01 0.80
C ARG A 90 9.41 -17.67 1.17
N ARG A 91 10.53 -16.95 1.02
CA ARG A 91 11.86 -17.45 1.39
C ARG A 91 12.21 -17.24 2.85
N ALA A 92 11.68 -16.17 3.46
CA ALA A 92 11.91 -15.85 4.86
C ALA A 92 11.17 -16.83 5.77
N ASP A 93 9.88 -17.04 5.49
CA ASP A 93 9.03 -18.00 6.18
C ASP A 93 7.88 -18.42 5.24
N PRO A 94 7.67 -19.73 4.99
CA PRO A 94 6.56 -20.18 4.15
C PRO A 94 5.18 -19.75 4.66
N GLU A 95 5.02 -19.49 5.97
CA GLU A 95 3.76 -19.07 6.59
C GLU A 95 3.45 -17.58 6.40
N TYR A 96 4.42 -16.74 6.08
CA TYR A 96 4.17 -15.29 5.92
C TYR A 96 3.27 -14.96 4.75
N LEU A 97 3.35 -15.72 3.65
CA LEU A 97 2.52 -15.46 2.49
C LEU A 97 1.04 -15.89 2.70
N PRO A 98 0.74 -17.09 3.21
CA PRO A 98 -0.62 -17.45 3.63
C PRO A 98 -1.25 -16.44 4.59
N ARG A 99 -0.52 -16.01 5.63
CA ARG A 99 -1.01 -15.00 6.58
C ARG A 99 -1.31 -13.67 5.92
N LEU A 100 -0.40 -13.17 5.07
CA LEU A 100 -0.62 -11.93 4.32
C LEU A 100 -1.85 -11.98 3.39
N LEU A 101 -2.21 -13.16 2.89
CA LEU A 101 -3.38 -13.36 2.03
C LEU A 101 -4.67 -13.62 2.80
N ASN A 102 -4.61 -13.76 4.13
CA ASN A 102 -5.74 -14.03 4.99
C ASN A 102 -6.17 -12.76 5.75
N PRO A 103 -7.14 -11.98 5.24
CA PRO A 103 -7.56 -10.73 5.86
C PRO A 103 -8.27 -10.90 7.21
N GLN A 104 -8.61 -12.13 7.63
CA GLN A 104 -9.31 -12.37 8.90
C GLN A 104 -8.39 -12.20 10.12
N GLU A 105 -7.07 -12.39 9.97
CA GLU A 105 -6.12 -12.23 11.08
C GLU A 105 -5.90 -10.76 11.47
N ASP A 106 -6.26 -9.82 10.59
CA ASP A 106 -6.15 -8.38 10.83
C ASP A 106 -7.36 -7.80 11.60
N GLU A 107 -8.50 -8.52 11.65
CA GLU A 107 -9.73 -8.08 12.33
C GLU A 107 -9.72 -8.36 13.85
N ASP A 108 -8.86 -9.26 14.32
CA ASP A 108 -8.70 -9.61 15.76
C ASP A 108 -7.93 -8.53 16.55
N HIS A 109 -7.61 -7.39 15.92
CA HIS A 109 -6.99 -6.22 16.53
C HIS A 109 -7.93 -5.00 16.51
N GLU A 110 -9.23 -5.18 16.74
CA GLU A 110 -10.02 -4.07 17.28
C GLU A 110 -9.53 -3.82 18.72
N PRO A 111 -8.90 -2.67 19.03
CA PRO A 111 -8.69 -2.31 20.42
C PRO A 111 -10.07 -2.13 21.05
N ASP A 112 -10.37 -2.94 22.07
CA ASP A 112 -11.53 -2.73 22.94
C ASP A 112 -11.55 -1.24 23.35
N HIS A 113 -12.46 -0.48 22.75
CA HIS A 113 -12.68 0.90 23.13
C HIS A 113 -13.36 0.90 24.51
N PRO A 114 -12.79 1.57 25.54
CA PRO A 114 -13.44 1.73 26.83
C PRO A 114 -14.68 2.63 26.76
#